data_AF-W5SEN3-F1
#
_entry.id   AF-W5SEN3-F1
#
_cell.length_a   1.000
_cell.length_b   1.000
_cell.length_c   1.000
_cell.angle_alpha   90.00
_cell.angle_beta   90.00
_cell.angle_gamma   90.00
#
_symmetry.space_group_name_H-M   'P 1'
#
loop_
_entity.id
_entity.type
_entity.pdbx_description
1 polymer ?
#
loop_
_entity_poly.entity_id
_entity_poly.type
_entity_poly.pdbx_seq_one_letter_code
_entity_poly.pdbx_strand_id
1 'polypeptide(L)'
;MVKFIYYLMLCSISLLCCCGEKNYMPEDNKPTNGSIIISSSTLPIENNLINNSNMIQFGTKTNTNRATTLTADEEEKFNVLKSGFDIILKHMENELKDHKANIKPLFEYHVEEYENILSKYPGFIEWLSNNPQKKKELVNAFTYFYDFLNDQRIKQSSTFTNKQLLTNTLNCKLKAYQKSNAQCNDNNYAYNNNSVRNFKGNIYSVFLQLLTEINTKNTNEEIFEAIIQDILLKPDSVIASLIGTDRLEAMIRREKLNDNQEKGLDFLKKAFINFINADYMLYTFLMFSENEIKETLDHIYSELSKCSGNDVKQDTFKNAIKNYFNIISSKKLDEFKYKVTSGC
;
A
#
# COMPACT_ATOMS: atom_id res chain seq x y z
N MET A 1 -24.47 21.58 -9.16
CA MET A 1 -23.38 22.57 -9.07
C MET A 1 -22.83 22.72 -7.64
N VAL A 2 -23.68 22.84 -6.61
CA VAL A 2 -23.24 23.00 -5.21
C VAL A 2 -22.41 21.81 -4.67
N LYS A 3 -22.68 20.57 -5.10
CA LYS A 3 -21.89 19.38 -4.68
C LYS A 3 -20.44 19.39 -5.16
N PHE A 4 -20.12 20.04 -6.28
CA PHE A 4 -18.76 20.11 -6.81
C PHE A 4 -17.89 21.16 -6.09
N ILE A 5 -18.53 22.20 -5.54
CA ILE A 5 -17.86 23.26 -4.78
C ILE A 5 -17.35 22.71 -3.43
N TYR A 6 -18.10 21.81 -2.79
CA TYR A 6 -17.65 21.14 -1.55
C TYR A 6 -16.43 20.23 -1.77
N TYR A 7 -16.36 19.51 -2.89
CA TYR A 7 -15.20 18.67 -3.22
C TYR A 7 -13.94 19.51 -3.54
N LEU A 8 -14.10 20.65 -4.22
CA LEU A 8 -12.98 21.55 -4.55
C LEU A 8 -12.46 22.33 -3.33
N MET A 9 -13.33 22.71 -2.39
CA MET A 9 -12.93 23.39 -1.15
C MET A 9 -12.31 22.43 -0.11
N LEU A 10 -12.64 21.13 -0.12
CA LEU A 10 -12.00 20.16 0.79
C LEU A 10 -10.59 19.73 0.33
N CYS A 11 -10.37 19.54 -0.98
CA CYS A 11 -9.04 19.17 -1.50
C CYS A 11 -7.97 20.24 -1.25
N SER A 12 -8.38 21.51 -1.15
CA SER A 12 -7.46 22.64 -0.90
C SER A 12 -7.06 22.75 0.58
N ILE A 13 -7.89 22.30 1.52
CA ILE A 13 -7.57 22.28 2.96
C ILE A 13 -6.60 21.13 3.29
N SER A 14 -6.72 19.97 2.62
CA SER A 14 -5.80 18.84 2.83
C SER A 14 -4.37 19.12 2.34
N LEU A 15 -4.19 20.01 1.35
CA LEU A 15 -2.85 20.40 0.87
C LEU A 15 -2.16 21.44 1.77
N LEU A 16 -2.88 22.13 2.64
CA LEU A 16 -2.34 23.16 3.55
C LEU A 16 -1.97 22.62 4.94
N CYS A 17 -2.49 21.47 5.36
CA CYS A 17 -2.17 20.87 6.67
C CYS A 17 -0.84 20.10 6.72
N CYS A 18 -0.12 19.93 5.61
CA CYS A 18 1.18 19.23 5.59
C CYS A 18 2.39 20.14 5.86
N CYS A 19 2.18 21.43 6.15
CA CYS A 19 3.26 22.37 6.47
C CYS A 19 2.98 23.15 7.77
N GLY A 20 3.61 22.71 8.87
CA GLY A 20 3.66 23.38 10.18
C GLY A 20 3.30 22.42 11.30
N GLU A 21 4.10 22.14 12.34
CA GLU A 21 5.24 22.84 12.94
C GLU A 21 6.23 21.81 13.53
N LYS A 22 7.54 22.10 13.44
CA LYS A 22 8.57 21.41 14.23
C LYS A 22 8.44 21.88 15.68
N ASN A 23 8.06 21.00 16.59
CA ASN A 23 8.14 21.28 18.02
C ASN A 23 9.31 20.54 18.69
N TYR A 24 10.13 21.37 19.33
CA TYR A 24 11.29 21.10 20.17
C TYR A 24 11.00 20.06 21.27
N MET A 25 11.94 19.12 21.48
CA MET A 25 12.02 18.33 22.70
C MET A 25 12.78 19.11 23.79
N PRO A 26 12.37 19.00 25.07
CA PRO A 26 13.26 19.19 26.20
C PRO A 26 13.78 17.85 26.75
N GLU A 27 15.07 17.83 27.02
CA GLU A 27 15.83 16.82 27.73
C GLU A 27 15.47 16.70 29.22
N ASP A 28 15.93 15.58 29.78
CA ASP A 28 16.13 15.24 31.19
C ASP A 28 14.95 14.74 32.03
N ASN A 29 14.99 13.43 32.35
CA ASN A 29 15.29 12.96 33.71
C ASN A 29 15.22 11.41 33.81
N LYS A 30 16.32 10.79 34.26
CA LYS A 30 16.42 9.43 34.82
C LYS A 30 17.46 9.47 35.96
N PRO A 31 17.54 8.49 36.88
CA PRO A 31 16.57 7.47 37.27
C PRO A 31 16.45 7.33 38.82
N THR A 32 15.50 6.54 39.31
CA THR A 32 15.63 5.91 40.64
C THR A 32 15.28 4.43 40.60
N ASN A 33 16.25 3.65 41.06
CA ASN A 33 16.23 2.20 41.21
C ASN A 33 15.16 1.74 42.21
N GLY A 34 14.57 0.58 41.93
CA GLY A 34 13.78 -0.20 42.86
C GLY A 34 13.65 -1.63 42.35
N SER A 35 14.67 -2.46 42.61
CA SER A 35 14.63 -3.89 42.31
C SER A 35 13.70 -4.60 43.30
N ILE A 36 12.74 -5.36 42.80
CA ILE A 36 12.16 -6.48 43.55
C ILE A 36 12.16 -7.70 42.64
N ILE A 37 12.99 -8.67 43.04
CA ILE A 37 13.08 -10.03 42.55
C ILE A 37 11.94 -10.82 43.20
N ILE A 38 11.02 -11.40 42.42
CA ILE A 38 10.25 -12.57 42.87
C ILE A 38 10.22 -13.61 41.76
N SER A 39 10.53 -14.82 42.21
CA SER A 39 10.96 -15.99 41.48
C SER A 39 9.86 -16.70 40.69
N SER A 40 10.32 -17.38 39.65
CA SER A 40 9.67 -18.44 38.88
C SER A 40 9.12 -19.58 39.74
N SER A 41 7.89 -20.02 39.46
CA SER A 41 7.41 -21.36 39.79
C SER A 41 6.71 -21.99 38.59
N THR A 42 7.13 -23.23 38.33
CA THR A 42 6.90 -24.06 37.16
C THR A 42 5.79 -25.08 37.38
N LEU A 43 5.19 -25.54 36.27
CA LEU A 43 4.49 -26.82 35.99
C LEU A 43 2.98 -26.92 36.34
N PRO A 44 2.22 -27.90 35.75
CA PRO A 44 2.51 -28.78 34.59
C PRO A 44 1.42 -28.81 33.50
N ILE A 45 1.79 -29.41 32.37
CA ILE A 45 0.94 -29.85 31.24
C ILE A 45 0.17 -31.12 31.66
N GLU A 46 -1.13 -31.20 31.33
CA GLU A 46 -1.85 -32.47 31.23
C GLU A 46 -2.70 -32.53 29.96
N ASN A 47 -2.60 -33.66 29.27
CA ASN A 47 -3.19 -33.97 27.96
C ASN A 47 -4.59 -34.61 28.08
N ASN A 48 -5.30 -34.56 26.95
CA ASN A 48 -6.36 -35.45 26.46
C ASN A 48 -7.82 -34.96 26.61
N LEU A 49 -8.46 -34.62 25.48
CA LEU A 49 -9.35 -35.54 24.77
C LEU A 49 -9.80 -35.00 23.41
N ILE A 50 -9.80 -35.92 22.46
CA ILE A 50 -10.14 -35.82 21.04
C ILE A 50 -11.67 -35.76 20.86
N ASN A 51 -12.19 -34.90 19.97
CA ASN A 51 -13.14 -35.34 18.93
C ASN A 51 -13.44 -34.27 17.85
N ASN A 52 -13.11 -34.69 16.63
CA ASN A 52 -13.39 -34.21 15.27
C ASN A 52 -14.61 -33.29 15.03
N SER A 53 -14.40 -32.26 14.18
CA SER A 53 -15.01 -32.17 12.84
C SER A 53 -14.40 -31.05 11.98
N ASN A 54 -13.71 -31.44 10.90
CA ASN A 54 -13.42 -30.69 9.66
C ASN A 54 -12.98 -29.22 9.76
N MET A 55 -11.68 -29.00 10.03
CA MET A 55 -10.99 -27.76 9.66
C MET A 55 -9.94 -28.05 8.59
N ILE A 56 -10.02 -27.30 7.49
CA ILE A 56 -8.95 -27.16 6.50
C ILE A 56 -7.71 -26.64 7.26
N GLN A 57 -6.64 -27.44 7.28
CA GLN A 57 -5.36 -27.06 7.87
C GLN A 57 -4.83 -25.82 7.14
N PHE A 58 -4.95 -24.65 7.78
CA PHE A 58 -4.04 -23.56 7.55
C PHE A 58 -2.70 -23.96 8.18
N GLY A 59 -1.73 -24.23 7.30
CA GLY A 59 -0.40 -24.67 7.69
C GLY A 59 0.26 -23.69 8.63
N THR A 60 0.68 -24.21 9.78
CA THR A 60 1.70 -23.63 10.64
C THR A 60 2.94 -23.31 9.81
N LYS A 61 3.48 -22.10 9.98
CA LYS A 61 4.76 -21.65 9.42
C LYS A 61 5.87 -22.60 9.87
N THR A 62 6.11 -23.62 9.07
CA THR A 62 7.34 -24.42 9.07
C THR A 62 8.24 -23.84 7.99
N ASN A 63 9.45 -23.43 8.37
CA ASN A 63 10.54 -23.06 7.47
C ASN A 63 10.93 -24.29 6.64
N THR A 64 10.13 -24.59 5.62
CA THR A 64 10.50 -25.48 4.54
C THR A 64 11.26 -24.64 3.52
N ASN A 65 12.47 -25.10 3.18
CA ASN A 65 13.37 -24.50 2.18
C ASN A 65 12.57 -23.97 0.98
N ARG A 66 12.32 -22.66 0.98
CA ARG A 66 11.59 -21.98 -0.09
C ARG A 66 12.47 -22.08 -1.33
N ALA A 67 11.94 -22.63 -2.42
CA ALA A 67 12.67 -22.72 -3.68
C ALA A 67 13.30 -21.36 -3.99
N THR A 68 14.63 -21.34 -4.11
CA THR A 68 15.41 -20.11 -4.34
C THR A 68 15.18 -19.54 -5.73
N THR A 69 14.56 -20.29 -6.63
CA THR A 69 14.28 -19.88 -8.01
C THR A 69 12.85 -19.34 -8.13
N LEU A 70 12.68 -18.27 -8.91
CA LEU A 70 11.37 -17.75 -9.26
C LEU A 70 10.59 -18.77 -10.10
N THR A 71 9.28 -18.86 -9.86
CA THR A 71 8.35 -19.54 -10.75
C THR A 71 8.18 -18.76 -12.07
N ALA A 72 7.60 -19.38 -13.10
CA ALA A 72 7.33 -18.71 -14.36
C ALA A 72 6.43 -17.47 -14.20
N ASP A 73 5.42 -17.53 -13.34
CA ASP A 73 4.54 -16.40 -13.00
C ASP A 73 5.32 -15.28 -12.28
N GLU A 74 6.18 -15.63 -11.33
CA GLU A 74 7.02 -14.66 -10.63
C GLU A 74 8.01 -13.96 -11.58
N GLU A 75 8.59 -14.70 -12.54
CA GLU A 75 9.48 -14.15 -13.55
C GLU A 75 8.73 -13.23 -14.53
N GLU A 76 7.49 -13.57 -14.92
CA GLU A 76 6.65 -12.69 -15.73
C GLU A 76 6.36 -11.36 -15.01
N LYS A 77 5.97 -11.41 -13.74
CA LYS A 77 5.72 -10.22 -12.91
C LYS A 77 6.96 -9.34 -12.79
N PHE A 78 8.11 -9.95 -12.53
CA PHE A 78 9.38 -9.22 -12.49
C PHE A 78 9.70 -8.55 -13.83
N ASN A 79 9.49 -9.26 -14.94
CA ASN A 79 9.70 -8.72 -16.28
C ASN A 79 8.76 -7.54 -16.59
N VAL A 80 7.52 -7.54 -16.09
CA VAL A 80 6.60 -6.41 -16.22
C VAL A 80 7.09 -5.21 -15.39
N LEU A 81 7.49 -5.42 -14.13
CA LEU A 81 8.08 -4.38 -13.28
C LEU A 81 9.30 -3.75 -13.95
N LYS A 82 10.27 -4.58 -14.37
CA LYS A 82 11.48 -4.14 -15.07
C LYS A 82 11.16 -3.39 -16.35
N SER A 83 10.19 -3.86 -17.15
CA SER A 83 9.78 -3.19 -18.38
C SER A 83 9.23 -1.78 -18.11
N GLY A 84 8.56 -1.57 -16.98
CA GLY A 84 8.10 -0.23 -16.59
C GLY A 84 9.27 0.69 -16.25
N PHE A 85 10.24 0.21 -15.47
CA PHE A 85 11.47 0.97 -15.19
C PHE A 85 12.23 1.33 -16.45
N ASP A 86 12.51 0.35 -17.32
CA ASP A 86 13.29 0.56 -18.55
C ASP A 86 12.67 1.65 -19.45
N ILE A 87 11.34 1.75 -19.49
CA ILE A 87 10.64 2.80 -20.26
C ILE A 87 10.87 4.19 -19.66
N ILE A 88 10.74 4.33 -18.34
CA ILE A 88 10.94 5.62 -17.66
C ILE A 88 12.40 6.05 -17.71
N LEU A 89 13.34 5.13 -17.48
CA LEU A 89 14.77 5.39 -17.57
C LEU A 89 15.16 5.88 -18.97
N LYS A 90 14.70 5.21 -20.02
CA LYS A 90 14.91 5.66 -21.40
C LYS A 90 14.35 7.06 -21.64
N HIS A 91 13.21 7.40 -21.03
CA HIS A 91 12.69 8.76 -21.13
C HIS A 91 13.59 9.78 -20.42
N MET A 92 14.06 9.48 -19.20
CA MET A 92 15.01 10.31 -18.46
C MET A 92 16.31 10.55 -19.25
N GLU A 93 16.88 9.50 -19.86
CA GLU A 93 18.07 9.62 -20.73
C GLU A 93 17.85 10.58 -21.90
N ASN A 94 16.70 10.49 -22.57
CA ASN A 94 16.37 11.35 -23.70
C ASN A 94 16.18 12.81 -23.25
N GLU A 95 15.52 13.04 -22.12
CA GLU A 95 15.35 14.40 -21.56
C GLU A 95 16.69 15.02 -21.18
N LEU A 96 17.61 14.25 -20.58
CA LEU A 96 18.98 14.70 -20.30
C LEU A 96 19.76 15.01 -21.58
N LYS A 97 19.60 14.19 -22.63
CA LYS A 97 20.26 14.42 -23.93
C LYS A 97 19.74 15.70 -24.59
N ASP A 98 18.43 15.91 -24.61
CA ASP A 98 17.81 17.11 -25.16
C ASP A 98 18.21 18.36 -24.37
N HIS A 99 18.34 18.25 -23.04
CA HIS A 99 18.86 19.30 -22.19
C HIS A 99 20.31 19.68 -22.52
N LYS A 100 21.20 18.68 -22.60
CA LYS A 100 22.63 18.89 -22.96
C LYS A 100 22.80 19.45 -24.37
N ALA A 101 21.88 19.15 -25.28
CA ALA A 101 21.84 19.70 -26.63
C ALA A 101 21.15 21.07 -26.74
N ASN A 102 20.70 21.67 -25.63
CA ASN A 102 19.92 22.91 -25.58
C ASN A 102 18.62 22.87 -26.41
N ILE A 103 18.04 21.68 -26.63
CA ILE A 103 16.78 21.49 -27.37
C ILE A 103 15.59 21.78 -26.44
N LYS A 104 15.66 21.30 -25.19
CA LYS A 104 14.60 21.44 -24.20
C LYS A 104 15.21 21.65 -22.82
N PRO A 105 14.92 22.76 -22.11
CA PRO A 105 15.44 22.97 -20.77
C PRO A 105 14.83 21.97 -19.79
N LEU A 106 15.66 21.47 -18.87
CA LEU A 106 15.28 20.69 -17.71
C LEU A 106 15.72 21.48 -16.47
N PHE A 107 14.93 21.46 -15.40
CA PHE A 107 15.37 22.09 -14.16
C PHE A 107 16.58 21.35 -13.59
N GLU A 108 17.51 22.08 -12.98
CA GLU A 108 18.78 21.53 -12.48
C GLU A 108 18.58 20.37 -11.49
N TYR A 109 17.60 20.48 -10.59
CA TYR A 109 17.28 19.40 -9.64
C TYR A 109 16.81 18.10 -10.34
N HIS A 110 16.14 18.21 -11.49
CA HIS A 110 15.76 17.04 -12.28
C HIS A 110 16.95 16.47 -13.06
N VAL A 111 17.93 17.30 -13.43
CA VAL A 111 19.17 16.82 -14.07
C VAL A 111 19.92 15.90 -13.10
N GLU A 112 20.17 16.38 -11.88
CA GLU A 112 20.86 15.62 -10.83
C GLU A 112 20.10 14.34 -10.47
N GLU A 113 18.79 14.43 -10.24
CA GLU A 113 17.94 13.28 -9.95
C GLU A 113 18.03 12.20 -11.04
N TYR A 114 17.89 12.59 -12.31
CA TYR A 114 17.89 11.63 -13.41
C TYR A 114 19.27 10.99 -13.61
N GLU A 115 20.35 11.76 -13.51
CA GLU A 115 21.72 11.24 -13.61
C GLU A 115 22.02 10.24 -12.49
N ASN A 116 21.59 10.54 -11.25
CA ASN A 116 21.75 9.64 -10.12
C ASN A 116 20.96 8.34 -10.30
N ILE A 117 19.68 8.42 -10.69
CA ILE A 117 18.86 7.23 -10.94
C ILE A 117 19.49 6.35 -12.02
N LEU A 118 19.90 6.94 -13.14
CA LEU A 118 20.51 6.21 -14.26
C LEU A 118 21.83 5.55 -13.88
N SER A 119 22.62 6.17 -12.98
CA SER A 119 23.87 5.59 -12.49
C SER A 119 23.67 4.44 -11.50
N LYS A 120 22.66 4.53 -10.61
CA LYS A 120 22.41 3.55 -9.54
C LYS A 120 21.58 2.34 -9.99
N TYR A 121 20.61 2.55 -10.88
CA TYR A 121 19.68 1.49 -11.29
C TYR A 121 20.36 0.20 -11.80
N PRO A 122 21.40 0.23 -12.65
CA PRO A 122 22.07 -0.98 -13.10
C PRO A 122 22.60 -1.83 -11.93
N GLY A 123 23.24 -1.19 -10.95
CA GLY A 123 23.77 -1.86 -9.76
C GLY A 123 22.67 -2.47 -8.89
N PHE A 124 21.52 -1.80 -8.77
CA PHE A 124 20.36 -2.33 -8.05
C PHE A 124 19.76 -3.57 -8.72
N ILE A 125 19.60 -3.55 -10.06
CA ILE A 125 19.08 -4.70 -10.82
C ILE A 125 20.05 -5.89 -10.79
N GLU A 126 21.36 -5.63 -10.89
CA GLU A 126 22.39 -6.66 -10.74
C GLU A 126 22.34 -7.28 -9.34
N TRP A 127 22.26 -6.44 -8.30
CA TRP A 127 22.11 -6.91 -6.92
C TRP A 127 20.85 -7.77 -6.73
N LEU A 128 19.69 -7.38 -7.28
CA LEU A 128 18.49 -8.22 -7.25
C LEU A 128 18.68 -9.57 -7.96
N SER A 129 19.43 -9.58 -9.06
CA SER A 129 19.73 -10.81 -9.82
C SER A 129 20.59 -11.78 -9.01
N ASN A 130 21.50 -11.25 -8.19
CA ASN A 130 22.34 -12.01 -7.27
C ASN A 130 21.65 -12.37 -5.94
N ASN A 131 20.47 -11.80 -5.66
CA ASN A 131 19.69 -12.02 -4.44
C ASN A 131 18.27 -12.52 -4.78
N PRO A 132 18.12 -13.77 -5.22
CA PRO A 132 16.86 -14.25 -5.78
C PRO A 132 15.72 -14.32 -4.76
N GLN A 133 16.02 -14.49 -3.47
CA GLN A 133 15.03 -14.40 -2.40
C GLN A 133 14.47 -12.97 -2.25
N LYS A 134 15.33 -11.95 -2.36
CA LYS A 134 14.93 -10.54 -2.40
C LYS A 134 14.15 -10.22 -3.67
N LYS A 135 14.58 -10.73 -4.83
CA LYS A 135 13.81 -10.65 -6.08
C LYS A 135 12.39 -11.20 -5.92
N LYS A 136 12.24 -12.35 -5.25
CA LYS A 136 10.94 -12.97 -4.94
C LYS A 136 10.09 -12.11 -4.00
N GLU A 137 10.67 -11.54 -2.95
CA GLU A 137 9.99 -10.62 -2.03
C GLU A 137 9.45 -9.37 -2.76
N LEU A 138 10.28 -8.75 -3.63
CA LEU A 138 9.87 -7.62 -4.45
C LEU A 138 8.68 -7.96 -5.37
N VAL A 139 8.74 -9.12 -6.04
CA VAL A 139 7.66 -9.59 -6.92
C VAL A 139 6.37 -9.87 -6.14
N ASN A 140 6.48 -10.45 -4.95
CA ASN A 140 5.31 -10.69 -4.09
C ASN A 140 4.64 -9.38 -3.68
N ALA A 141 5.43 -8.36 -3.29
CA ALA A 141 4.91 -7.03 -2.99
C ALA A 141 4.28 -6.37 -4.23
N PHE A 142 4.89 -6.52 -5.41
CA PHE A 142 4.39 -5.98 -6.67
C PHE A 142 3.10 -6.66 -7.17
N THR A 143 2.77 -7.85 -6.67
CA THR A 143 1.64 -8.65 -7.16
C THR A 143 0.31 -7.89 -7.06
N TYR A 144 0.09 -7.08 -6.04
CA TYR A 144 -1.15 -6.28 -5.92
C TYR A 144 -1.33 -5.31 -7.08
N PHE A 145 -0.27 -4.59 -7.46
CA PHE A 145 -0.32 -3.70 -8.61
C PHE A 145 -0.37 -4.47 -9.93
N TYR A 146 0.34 -5.59 -10.04
CA TYR A 146 0.31 -6.45 -11.23
C TYR A 146 -1.09 -7.00 -11.51
N ASP A 147 -1.77 -7.53 -10.50
CA ASP A 147 -3.12 -8.05 -10.65
C ASP A 147 -4.10 -6.94 -11.03
N PHE A 148 -3.92 -5.74 -10.47
CA PHE A 148 -4.66 -4.56 -10.91
C PHE A 148 -4.41 -4.27 -12.40
N LEU A 149 -3.16 -4.30 -12.88
CA LEU A 149 -2.86 -4.17 -14.32
C LEU A 149 -3.59 -5.23 -15.13
N ASN A 150 -3.66 -6.48 -14.65
CA ASN A 150 -4.36 -7.56 -15.31
C ASN A 150 -5.88 -7.32 -15.38
N ASP A 151 -6.49 -6.79 -14.32
CA ASP A 151 -7.91 -6.42 -14.34
C ASP A 151 -8.18 -5.34 -15.39
N GLN A 152 -7.28 -4.35 -15.49
CA GLN A 152 -7.39 -3.30 -16.50
C GLN A 152 -7.17 -3.84 -17.91
N ARG A 153 -6.24 -4.78 -18.08
CA ARG A 153 -5.97 -5.47 -19.34
C ARG A 153 -7.22 -6.19 -19.83
N ILE A 154 -7.85 -7.01 -18.99
CA ILE A 154 -9.06 -7.77 -19.34
C ILE A 154 -10.19 -6.84 -19.77
N LYS A 155 -10.35 -5.67 -19.12
CA LYS A 155 -11.36 -4.66 -19.50
C LYS A 155 -11.08 -4.01 -20.85
N GLN A 156 -9.83 -3.94 -21.29
CA GLN A 156 -9.43 -3.26 -22.52
C GLN A 156 -9.30 -4.21 -23.71
N SER A 157 -8.61 -5.33 -23.51
CA SER A 157 -8.39 -6.33 -24.56
C SER A 157 -7.96 -7.65 -23.97
N SER A 158 -8.61 -8.74 -24.41
CA SER A 158 -8.19 -10.10 -24.09
C SER A 158 -6.91 -10.54 -24.82
N THR A 159 -6.48 -9.82 -25.86
CA THR A 159 -5.33 -10.20 -26.70
C THR A 159 -4.00 -9.62 -26.22
N PHE A 160 -4.01 -8.57 -25.40
CA PHE A 160 -2.79 -8.00 -24.86
C PHE A 160 -2.28 -8.78 -23.66
N THR A 161 -0.96 -8.75 -23.49
CA THR A 161 -0.26 -9.10 -22.24
C THR A 161 -0.21 -7.91 -21.29
N ASN A 162 0.04 -8.15 -20.00
CA ASN A 162 0.26 -7.07 -19.03
C ASN A 162 1.42 -6.16 -19.41
N LYS A 163 2.49 -6.74 -19.96
CA LYS A 163 3.64 -5.98 -20.48
C LYS A 163 3.25 -5.02 -21.61
N GLN A 164 2.46 -5.49 -22.57
CA GLN A 164 1.98 -4.66 -23.68
C GLN A 164 1.06 -3.55 -23.18
N LEU A 165 0.12 -3.85 -22.28
CA LEU A 165 -0.73 -2.83 -21.66
C LEU A 165 0.12 -1.75 -20.99
N LEU A 166 1.05 -2.14 -20.12
CA LEU A 166 1.92 -1.21 -19.40
C LEU A 166 2.74 -0.35 -20.36
N THR A 167 3.36 -0.99 -21.36
CA THR A 167 4.18 -0.31 -22.37
C THR A 167 3.39 0.73 -23.13
N ASN A 168 2.19 0.36 -23.59
CA ASN A 168 1.29 1.26 -24.30
C ASN A 168 0.82 2.41 -23.40
N THR A 169 0.49 2.12 -22.13
CA THR A 169 0.09 3.13 -21.12
C THR A 169 1.16 4.21 -20.97
N LEU A 170 2.39 3.77 -20.66
CA LEU A 170 3.51 4.67 -20.36
C LEU A 170 3.94 5.45 -21.60
N ASN A 171 4.07 4.79 -22.76
CA ASN A 171 4.38 5.49 -24.02
C ASN A 171 3.34 6.56 -24.35
N CYS A 172 2.06 6.30 -24.09
CA CYS A 172 1.02 7.30 -24.30
C CYS A 172 1.09 8.46 -23.31
N LYS A 173 1.45 8.22 -22.03
CA LYS A 173 1.68 9.31 -21.06
C LYS A 173 2.87 10.18 -21.48
N LEU A 174 3.97 9.56 -21.86
CA LEU A 174 5.21 10.23 -22.23
C LEU A 174 5.08 11.03 -23.55
N LYS A 175 4.37 10.46 -24.53
CA LYS A 175 4.10 11.12 -25.82
C LYS A 175 2.99 12.18 -25.76
N ALA A 176 2.16 12.24 -24.72
CA ALA A 176 1.03 13.18 -24.64
C ALA A 176 1.46 14.67 -24.69
N TYR A 177 2.74 14.97 -24.48
CA TYR A 177 3.32 16.31 -24.64
C TYR A 177 3.68 16.64 -26.11
N GLN A 178 3.64 15.66 -27.00
CA GLN A 178 3.84 15.78 -28.44
C GLN A 178 2.48 15.54 -29.12
N LYS A 179 1.87 16.59 -29.72
CA LYS A 179 0.59 16.62 -30.48
C LYS A 179 -0.22 15.31 -30.59
N SER A 180 -1.50 15.35 -30.16
CA SER A 180 -2.55 14.31 -30.30
C SER A 180 -2.14 13.06 -31.08
N ASN A 181 -1.51 12.10 -30.41
CA ASN A 181 -1.21 10.83 -31.04
C ASN A 181 -2.52 10.04 -31.23
N ALA A 182 -2.98 9.93 -32.47
CA ALA A 182 -4.19 9.18 -32.83
C ALA A 182 -4.14 7.73 -32.31
N GLN A 183 -2.94 7.15 -32.21
CA GLN A 183 -2.73 5.80 -31.67
C GLN A 183 -3.08 5.72 -30.18
N CYS A 184 -2.91 6.78 -29.39
CA CYS A 184 -3.27 6.79 -27.96
C CYS A 184 -4.76 7.00 -27.68
N ASN A 185 -5.52 7.28 -28.74
CA ASN A 185 -6.97 7.44 -28.77
C ASN A 185 -7.67 6.28 -29.52
N ASP A 186 -6.92 5.36 -30.13
CA ASP A 186 -7.45 4.13 -30.74
C ASP A 186 -7.93 3.19 -29.62
N ASN A 187 -9.01 2.43 -29.82
CA ASN A 187 -9.58 1.48 -28.86
C ASN A 187 -8.57 0.42 -28.36
N ASN A 188 -7.50 0.17 -29.11
CA ASN A 188 -6.36 -0.66 -28.71
C ASN A 188 -5.44 0.00 -27.65
N TYR A 189 -5.63 1.28 -27.37
CA TYR A 189 -4.88 2.15 -26.45
C TYR A 189 -5.80 3.10 -25.65
N ALA A 190 -7.10 3.11 -25.95
CA ALA A 190 -8.11 4.02 -25.41
C ALA A 190 -8.75 3.39 -24.19
N TYR A 191 -8.17 3.74 -23.05
CA TYR A 191 -8.95 3.91 -21.85
C TYR A 191 -9.98 5.02 -22.18
N ASN A 192 -11.25 4.66 -22.33
CA ASN A 192 -12.24 5.49 -23.03
C ASN A 192 -13.15 6.30 -22.09
N ASN A 193 -12.59 6.96 -21.06
CA ASN A 193 -13.37 7.83 -20.16
C ASN A 193 -12.53 8.97 -19.56
N ASN A 194 -13.15 10.04 -19.05
CA ASN A 194 -12.43 11.17 -18.44
C ASN A 194 -11.59 10.79 -17.20
N SER A 195 -11.71 9.57 -16.67
CA SER A 195 -10.82 9.01 -15.63
C SER A 195 -9.41 8.62 -16.13
N VAL A 196 -9.13 8.84 -17.41
CA VAL A 196 -7.99 8.22 -18.12
C VAL A 196 -6.74 9.07 -18.13
N ARG A 197 -6.89 10.40 -18.07
CA ARG A 197 -5.76 11.27 -17.72
C ARG A 197 -5.19 10.89 -16.36
N ASN A 198 -6.06 10.52 -15.42
CA ASN A 198 -5.66 10.07 -14.10
C ASN A 198 -5.02 8.67 -14.18
N PHE A 199 -5.57 7.72 -14.93
CA PHE A 199 -4.97 6.39 -15.03
C PHE A 199 -3.54 6.41 -15.60
N LYS A 200 -3.33 7.00 -16.78
CA LYS A 200 -2.00 7.08 -17.41
C LYS A 200 -1.00 7.84 -16.52
N GLY A 201 -1.45 8.92 -15.87
CA GLY A 201 -0.66 9.69 -14.92
C GLY A 201 -0.30 8.91 -13.67
N ASN A 202 -1.25 8.16 -13.10
CA ASN A 202 -1.03 7.35 -11.90
C ASN A 202 -0.06 6.21 -12.16
N ILE A 203 -0.19 5.49 -13.29
CA ILE A 203 0.76 4.44 -13.65
C ILE A 203 2.18 5.01 -13.82
N TYR A 204 2.33 6.14 -14.52
CA TYR A 204 3.63 6.82 -14.61
C TYR A 204 4.16 7.24 -13.23
N SER A 205 3.30 7.80 -12.37
CA SER A 205 3.66 8.23 -11.01
C SER A 205 4.16 7.06 -10.16
N VAL A 206 3.54 5.88 -10.27
CA VAL A 206 4.00 4.66 -9.58
C VAL A 206 5.44 4.34 -9.94
N PHE A 207 5.76 4.23 -11.24
CA PHE A 207 7.12 3.87 -11.66
C PHE A 207 8.13 4.98 -11.39
N LEU A 208 7.73 6.24 -11.49
CA LEU A 208 8.59 7.37 -11.13
C LEU A 208 8.92 7.36 -9.63
N GLN A 209 7.95 7.14 -8.75
CA GLN A 209 8.19 7.06 -7.29
C GLN A 209 9.09 5.88 -6.93
N LEU A 210 8.85 4.71 -7.54
CA LEU A 210 9.74 3.55 -7.36
C LEU A 210 11.19 3.85 -7.77
N LEU A 211 11.41 4.57 -8.88
CA LEU A 211 12.75 5.00 -9.30
C LEU A 211 13.32 6.11 -8.41
N THR A 212 12.47 6.95 -7.83
CA THR A 212 12.89 8.00 -6.90
C THR A 212 13.50 7.40 -5.63
N GLU A 213 12.98 6.27 -5.14
CA GLU A 213 13.60 5.55 -4.01
C GLU A 213 15.03 5.05 -4.32
N ILE A 214 15.32 4.76 -5.59
CA ILE A 214 16.70 4.42 -6.02
C ILE A 214 17.63 5.62 -5.87
N ASN A 215 17.14 6.83 -6.11
CA ASN A 215 17.91 8.06 -5.93
C ASN A 215 18.21 8.35 -4.46
N THR A 216 17.19 8.27 -3.61
CA THR A 216 17.20 8.81 -2.23
C THR A 216 17.96 7.95 -1.23
N LYS A 217 18.19 6.67 -1.53
CA LYS A 217 18.86 5.72 -0.63
C LYS A 217 20.29 5.40 -1.09
N ASN A 218 21.13 4.94 -0.16
CA ASN A 218 22.56 4.77 -0.39
C ASN A 218 22.95 3.32 -0.70
N THR A 219 22.28 2.35 -0.09
CA THR A 219 22.55 0.92 -0.28
C THR A 219 21.42 0.23 -1.03
N ASN A 220 21.71 -0.88 -1.71
CA ASN A 220 20.68 -1.65 -2.43
C ASN A 220 19.62 -2.22 -1.47
N GLU A 221 20.03 -2.60 -0.27
CA GLU A 221 19.13 -3.03 0.81
C GLU A 221 18.17 -1.92 1.23
N GLU A 222 18.65 -0.69 1.44
CA GLU A 222 17.78 0.46 1.76
C GLU A 222 16.83 0.79 0.61
N ILE A 223 17.32 0.77 -0.64
CA ILE A 223 16.49 0.97 -1.84
C ILE A 223 15.37 -0.08 -1.88
N PHE A 224 15.73 -1.35 -1.65
CA PHE A 224 14.80 -2.47 -1.64
C PHE A 224 13.71 -2.31 -0.57
N GLU A 225 14.10 -2.04 0.67
CA GLU A 225 13.15 -1.90 1.78
C GLU A 225 12.23 -0.69 1.55
N ALA A 226 12.74 0.43 1.03
CA ALA A 226 11.95 1.61 0.72
C ALA A 226 10.93 1.35 -0.40
N ILE A 227 11.35 0.71 -1.50
CA ILE A 227 10.43 0.32 -2.58
C ILE A 227 9.27 -0.53 -2.03
N ILE A 228 9.56 -1.50 -1.14
CA ILE A 228 8.53 -2.36 -0.58
C ILE A 228 7.65 -1.61 0.42
N GLN A 229 8.23 -0.98 1.44
CA GLN A 229 7.49 -0.44 2.57
C GLN A 229 6.88 0.93 2.30
N ASP A 230 7.55 1.78 1.52
CA ASP A 230 7.13 3.17 1.31
C ASP A 230 6.24 3.31 0.07
N ILE A 231 6.35 2.38 -0.90
CA ILE A 231 5.60 2.46 -2.16
C ILE A 231 4.64 1.27 -2.35
N LEU A 232 5.16 0.04 -2.42
CA LEU A 232 4.35 -1.14 -2.82
C LEU A 232 3.31 -1.56 -1.77
N LEU A 233 3.69 -1.53 -0.48
CA LEU A 233 2.87 -2.02 0.63
C LEU A 233 2.44 -0.92 1.62
N LYS A 234 2.73 0.34 1.31
CA LYS A 234 2.33 1.47 2.15
C LYS A 234 0.82 1.73 2.00
N PRO A 235 0.04 1.78 3.09
CA PRO A 235 -1.42 1.93 3.00
C PRO A 235 -1.90 3.24 2.37
N ASP A 236 -1.09 4.30 2.40
CA ASP A 236 -1.41 5.62 1.84
C ASP A 236 -0.65 5.95 0.54
N SER A 237 -0.02 4.96 -0.10
CA SER A 237 0.75 5.21 -1.34
C SER A 237 -0.12 5.51 -2.55
N VAL A 238 0.53 5.98 -3.62
CA VAL A 238 -0.09 6.11 -4.94
C VAL A 238 -0.69 4.78 -5.42
N ILE A 239 -0.09 3.64 -5.06
CA ILE A 239 -0.60 2.30 -5.42
C ILE A 239 -1.90 2.02 -4.67
N ALA A 240 -1.96 2.28 -3.35
CA ALA A 240 -3.16 2.07 -2.55
C ALA A 240 -4.37 2.82 -3.12
N SER A 241 -4.17 4.06 -3.55
CA SER A 241 -5.23 4.87 -4.18
C SER A 241 -5.71 4.34 -5.53
N LEU A 242 -4.88 3.54 -6.20
CA LEU A 242 -5.11 3.07 -7.56
C LEU A 242 -5.74 1.68 -7.60
N ILE A 243 -5.32 0.78 -6.71
CA ILE A 243 -5.74 -0.63 -6.72
C ILE A 243 -7.16 -0.86 -6.19
N GLY A 244 -7.74 0.15 -5.53
CA GLY A 244 -9.10 0.12 -4.97
C GLY A 244 -9.18 -0.58 -3.61
N THR A 245 -10.31 -0.37 -2.92
CA THR A 245 -10.53 -0.79 -1.53
C THR A 245 -10.36 -2.29 -1.32
N ASP A 246 -10.93 -3.13 -2.19
CA ASP A 246 -10.88 -4.60 -2.02
C ASP A 246 -9.44 -5.13 -2.04
N ARG A 247 -8.61 -4.60 -2.94
CA ARG A 247 -7.22 -5.02 -3.08
C ARG A 247 -6.34 -4.43 -1.99
N LEU A 248 -6.62 -3.19 -1.57
CA LEU A 248 -5.98 -2.57 -0.40
C LEU A 248 -6.28 -3.37 0.89
N GLU A 249 -7.53 -3.79 1.08
CA GLU A 249 -7.91 -4.64 2.22
C GLU A 249 -7.15 -5.97 2.19
N ALA A 250 -7.11 -6.65 1.04
CA ALA A 250 -6.40 -7.91 0.88
C ALA A 250 -4.88 -7.77 1.13
N MET A 251 -4.29 -6.63 0.73
CA MET A 251 -2.90 -6.29 1.03
C MET A 251 -2.67 -6.11 2.53
N ILE A 252 -3.48 -5.29 3.19
CA ILE A 252 -3.34 -4.99 4.62
C ILE A 252 -3.52 -6.27 5.45
N ARG A 253 -4.54 -7.08 5.16
CA ARG A 253 -4.76 -8.36 5.86
C ARG A 253 -3.53 -9.26 5.78
N ARG A 254 -3.06 -9.53 4.56
CA ARG A 254 -1.98 -10.48 4.32
C ARG A 254 -0.62 -10.00 4.85
N GLU A 255 -0.32 -8.72 4.64
CA GLU A 255 1.04 -8.22 4.86
C GLU A 255 1.20 -7.53 6.21
N LYS A 256 0.11 -7.01 6.81
CA LYS A 256 0.19 -6.12 7.98
C LYS A 256 -0.53 -6.65 9.22
N LEU A 257 -1.62 -7.39 9.08
CA LEU A 257 -2.47 -7.80 10.22
C LEU A 257 -2.13 -9.19 10.75
N ASN A 258 -2.45 -9.41 12.03
CA ASN A 258 -2.52 -10.74 12.64
C ASN A 258 -3.98 -11.23 12.75
N ASP A 259 -4.19 -12.50 13.12
CA ASP A 259 -5.51 -13.15 13.21
C ASP A 259 -6.52 -12.39 14.09
N ASN A 260 -6.07 -11.73 15.16
CA ASN A 260 -6.95 -10.97 16.05
C ASN A 260 -7.36 -9.64 15.41
N GLN A 261 -6.41 -8.96 14.77
CA GLN A 261 -6.66 -7.73 14.02
C GLN A 261 -7.57 -7.99 12.82
N GLU A 262 -7.44 -9.12 12.13
CA GLU A 262 -8.36 -9.51 11.06
C GLU A 262 -9.80 -9.68 11.56
N LYS A 263 -10.00 -10.32 12.73
CA LYS A 263 -11.32 -10.40 13.38
C LYS A 263 -11.85 -9.03 13.78
N GLY A 264 -10.98 -8.16 14.27
CA GLY A 264 -11.30 -6.75 14.52
C GLY A 264 -11.78 -6.04 13.26
N LEU A 265 -11.10 -6.23 12.13
CA LEU A 265 -11.44 -5.62 10.85
C LEU A 265 -12.78 -6.16 10.31
N ASP A 266 -13.02 -7.47 10.43
CA ASP A 266 -14.31 -8.06 10.06
C ASP A 266 -15.46 -7.48 10.89
N PHE A 267 -15.24 -7.26 12.18
CA PHE A 267 -16.23 -6.65 13.04
C PHE A 267 -16.47 -5.17 12.69
N LEU A 268 -15.40 -4.42 12.41
CA LEU A 268 -15.49 -3.03 11.95
C LEU A 268 -16.29 -2.93 10.64
N LYS A 269 -16.03 -3.81 9.67
CA LYS A 269 -16.79 -3.89 8.40
C LYS A 269 -18.28 -4.13 8.66
N LYS A 270 -18.62 -5.04 9.57
CA LYS A 270 -20.01 -5.29 9.96
C LYS A 270 -20.65 -4.07 10.64
N ALA A 271 -19.89 -3.28 11.40
CA ALA A 271 -20.39 -2.03 11.98
C ALA A 271 -20.69 -0.98 10.88
N PHE A 272 -19.93 -1.00 9.78
CA PHE A 272 -20.12 -0.07 8.66
C PHE A 272 -21.21 -0.47 7.67
N ILE A 273 -21.68 -1.72 7.64
CA ILE A 273 -22.55 -2.24 6.55
C ILE A 273 -23.83 -1.42 6.26
N ASN A 274 -24.34 -0.70 7.27
CA ASN A 274 -25.56 0.11 7.16
C ASN A 274 -25.27 1.61 6.95
N PHE A 275 -24.04 1.99 6.63
CA PHE A 275 -23.70 3.35 6.19
C PHE A 275 -23.89 3.49 4.69
N ILE A 276 -24.47 4.62 4.27
CA ILE A 276 -24.57 4.99 2.84
C ILE A 276 -23.19 5.05 2.19
N ASN A 277 -22.14 5.34 2.97
CA ASN A 277 -20.76 5.48 2.53
C ASN A 277 -19.82 4.42 3.15
N ALA A 278 -20.31 3.20 3.39
CA ALA A 278 -19.55 2.12 4.02
C ALA A 278 -18.19 1.86 3.35
N ASP A 279 -18.17 1.76 2.01
CA ASP A 279 -16.94 1.52 1.24
C ASP A 279 -15.93 2.66 1.38
N TYR A 280 -16.41 3.91 1.42
CA TYR A 280 -15.57 5.07 1.63
C TYR A 280 -15.01 5.13 3.05
N MET A 281 -15.81 4.77 4.05
CA MET A 281 -15.37 4.69 5.45
C MET A 281 -14.29 3.63 5.61
N LEU A 282 -14.50 2.44 5.04
CA LEU A 282 -13.50 1.37 5.04
C LEU A 282 -12.23 1.81 4.32
N TYR A 283 -12.35 2.35 3.10
CA TYR A 283 -11.20 2.88 2.35
C TYR A 283 -10.42 3.92 3.14
N THR A 284 -11.12 4.89 3.75
CA THR A 284 -10.50 5.94 4.56
C THR A 284 -9.78 5.36 5.78
N PHE A 285 -10.38 4.37 6.46
CA PHE A 285 -9.72 3.66 7.56
C PHE A 285 -8.44 2.95 7.12
N LEU A 286 -8.48 2.26 5.98
CA LEU A 286 -7.36 1.49 5.45
C LEU A 286 -6.20 2.37 4.95
N MET A 287 -6.40 3.67 4.76
CA MET A 287 -5.36 4.62 4.34
C MET A 287 -4.57 5.24 5.51
N PHE A 288 -4.92 4.92 6.76
CA PHE A 288 -4.15 5.41 7.92
C PHE A 288 -2.83 4.65 8.12
N SER A 289 -1.98 5.16 9.01
CA SER A 289 -0.71 4.49 9.29
C SER A 289 -0.94 3.07 9.85
N GLU A 290 0.03 2.19 9.63
CA GLU A 290 -0.03 0.81 10.10
C GLU A 290 -0.29 0.73 11.61
N ASN A 291 0.31 1.63 12.41
CA ASN A 291 0.12 1.67 13.85
C ASN A 291 -1.30 2.10 14.23
N GLU A 292 -1.85 3.15 13.62
CA GLU A 292 -3.22 3.61 13.88
C GLU A 292 -4.26 2.52 13.54
N ILE A 293 -4.05 1.83 12.41
CA ILE A 293 -4.90 0.69 12.02
C ILE A 293 -4.80 -0.42 13.08
N LYS A 294 -3.59 -0.86 13.43
CA LYS A 294 -3.36 -1.95 14.37
C LYS A 294 -3.95 -1.67 15.75
N GLU A 295 -3.64 -0.51 16.33
CA GLU A 295 -4.16 -0.13 17.66
C GLU A 295 -5.69 -0.11 17.69
N THR A 296 -6.31 0.42 16.63
CA THR A 296 -7.77 0.46 16.53
C THR A 296 -8.35 -0.95 16.45
N LEU A 297 -7.78 -1.82 15.61
CA LEU A 297 -8.28 -3.19 15.43
C LEU A 297 -8.05 -4.07 16.66
N ASP A 298 -6.91 -3.92 17.35
CA ASP A 298 -6.62 -4.61 18.61
C ASP A 298 -7.62 -4.22 19.70
N HIS A 299 -7.97 -2.93 19.78
CA HIS A 299 -9.01 -2.47 20.70
C HIS A 299 -10.38 -3.07 20.37
N ILE A 300 -10.80 -3.02 19.10
CA ILE A 300 -12.07 -3.63 18.66
C ILE A 300 -12.11 -5.11 19.03
N TYR A 301 -11.03 -5.85 18.75
CA TYR A 301 -10.96 -7.27 19.07
C TYR A 301 -11.02 -7.52 20.59
N SER A 302 -10.30 -6.73 21.39
CA SER A 302 -10.32 -6.84 22.85
C SER A 302 -11.72 -6.65 23.41
N GLU A 303 -12.42 -5.59 23.00
CA GLU A 303 -13.80 -5.30 23.43
C GLU A 303 -14.80 -6.35 22.94
N LEU A 304 -14.61 -6.88 21.72
CA LEU A 304 -15.43 -7.98 21.17
C LEU A 304 -15.25 -9.27 21.97
N SER A 305 -14.03 -9.60 22.39
CA SER A 305 -13.73 -10.83 23.14
C SER A 305 -14.45 -10.90 24.48
N LYS A 306 -14.70 -9.74 25.12
CA LYS A 306 -15.48 -9.62 26.37
C LYS A 306 -16.95 -10.04 26.20
N CYS A 307 -17.47 -10.03 24.98
CA CYS A 307 -18.89 -10.29 24.73
C CYS A 307 -19.26 -11.77 24.76
N SER A 308 -18.30 -12.70 24.81
CA SER A 308 -18.52 -14.15 24.91
C SER A 308 -19.56 -14.70 23.91
N GLY A 309 -19.65 -14.13 22.71
CA GLY A 309 -20.63 -14.55 21.69
C GLY A 309 -22.05 -14.02 21.88
N ASN A 310 -22.30 -13.07 22.79
CA ASN A 310 -23.61 -12.45 22.96
C ASN A 310 -23.91 -11.47 21.81
N ASP A 311 -24.76 -11.90 20.87
CA ASP A 311 -25.13 -11.12 19.67
C ASP A 311 -25.72 -9.74 19.99
N VAL A 312 -26.59 -9.65 21.01
CA VAL A 312 -27.22 -8.38 21.40
C VAL A 312 -26.18 -7.36 21.88
N LYS A 313 -25.21 -7.81 22.69
CA LYS A 313 -24.13 -6.94 23.14
C LYS A 313 -23.17 -6.58 22.01
N GLN A 314 -22.90 -7.50 21.09
CA GLN A 314 -22.11 -7.21 19.89
C GLN A 314 -22.81 -6.20 18.96
N ASP A 315 -24.12 -6.28 18.79
CA ASP A 315 -24.90 -5.29 18.04
C ASP A 315 -24.83 -3.92 18.68
N THR A 316 -24.90 -3.86 20.01
CA THR A 316 -24.71 -2.60 20.77
C THR A 316 -23.31 -2.03 20.54
N PHE A 317 -22.27 -2.87 20.55
CA PHE A 317 -20.91 -2.44 20.29
C PHE A 317 -20.71 -1.95 18.84
N LYS A 318 -21.26 -2.65 17.83
CA LYS A 318 -21.29 -2.16 16.43
C LYS A 318 -21.94 -0.78 16.34
N ASN A 319 -23.04 -0.55 17.05
CA ASN A 319 -23.70 0.75 17.09
C ASN A 319 -22.82 1.83 17.75
N ALA A 320 -22.07 1.50 18.80
CA ALA A 320 -21.13 2.43 19.42
C ALA A 320 -20.01 2.83 18.45
N ILE A 321 -19.40 1.86 17.76
CA ILE A 321 -18.39 2.11 16.70
C ILE A 321 -18.97 3.01 15.61
N LYS A 322 -20.16 2.67 15.13
CA LYS A 322 -20.89 3.45 14.12
C LYS A 322 -21.14 4.89 14.55
N ASN A 323 -21.68 5.10 15.75
CA ASN A 323 -21.98 6.44 16.25
C ASN A 323 -20.72 7.28 16.43
N TYR A 324 -19.63 6.63 16.82
CA TYR A 324 -18.34 7.28 16.95
C TYR A 324 -17.75 7.68 15.60
N PHE A 325 -17.70 6.76 14.63
CA PHE A 325 -17.17 7.02 13.29
C PHE A 325 -18.26 7.58 12.35
N ASN A 326 -18.72 8.81 12.60
CA ASN A 326 -19.43 9.57 11.56
C ASN A 326 -18.49 10.09 10.45
N ILE A 327 -17.20 10.24 10.78
CA ILE A 327 -16.05 10.59 9.94
C ILE A 327 -14.86 9.85 10.57
N ILE A 328 -13.91 9.38 9.76
CA ILE A 328 -12.64 8.82 10.25
C ILE A 328 -11.55 9.87 10.12
N SER A 329 -10.82 10.11 11.19
CA SER A 329 -9.67 11.02 11.25
C SER A 329 -8.65 10.48 12.24
N SER A 330 -7.38 10.91 12.11
CA SER A 330 -6.29 10.48 13.01
C SER A 330 -6.65 10.73 14.48
N LYS A 331 -7.11 11.96 14.81
CA LYS A 331 -7.63 12.29 16.15
C LYS A 331 -8.71 11.31 16.66
N LYS A 332 -9.62 10.87 15.78
CA LYS A 332 -10.66 9.92 16.17
C LYS A 332 -10.09 8.52 16.41
N LEU A 333 -9.10 8.08 15.64
CA LEU A 333 -8.43 6.80 15.88
C LEU A 333 -7.68 6.83 17.22
N ASP A 334 -6.94 7.91 17.51
CA ASP A 334 -6.20 8.07 18.77
C ASP A 334 -7.12 8.03 20.01
N GLU A 335 -8.26 8.70 19.93
CA GLU A 335 -9.24 8.76 21.02
C GLU A 335 -10.12 7.50 21.10
N PHE A 336 -10.15 6.66 20.05
CA PHE A 336 -11.12 5.56 19.90
C PHE A 336 -11.12 4.61 21.10
N LYS A 337 -9.94 4.15 21.52
CA LYS A 337 -9.78 3.18 22.62
C LYS A 337 -10.30 3.67 23.97
N TYR A 338 -10.39 4.98 24.15
CA TYR A 338 -10.88 5.61 25.38
C TYR A 338 -12.35 5.98 25.33
N LYS A 339 -12.93 6.06 24.13
CA LYS A 339 -14.30 6.58 23.92
C LYS A 339 -15.30 5.51 23.51
N VAL A 340 -14.83 4.37 23.00
CA VAL A 340 -15.68 3.32 22.44
C VAL A 340 -15.36 2.01 23.13
N THR A 341 -16.19 1.59 24.08
CA THR A 341 -16.08 0.28 24.75
C THR A 341 -17.32 -0.55 24.42
N SER A 342 -17.21 -1.87 24.59
CA SER A 342 -18.39 -2.72 24.54
C SER A 342 -19.19 -2.57 25.84
N GLY A 343 -20.51 -2.83 25.78
CA GLY A 343 -21.35 -3.05 26.97
C GLY A 343 -21.23 -4.48 27.51
N CYS A 344 -20.14 -5.13 27.14
CA CYS A 344 -19.73 -6.44 27.60
C CYS A 344 -18.92 -6.22 28.87
#